data_AF-A0A8C0U3Y3-F1
#
_entry.id   AF-A0A8C0U3Y3-F1
#
_cell.length_a   1.000
_cell.length_b   1.000
_cell.length_c   1.000
_cell.angle_alpha   90.00
_cell.angle_beta   90.00
_cell.angle_gamma   90.00
#
_symmetry.space_group_name_H-M   'P 1'
#
loop_
_entity.id
_entity.type
_entity.pdbx_description
1 polymer ?
#
loop_
_entity_poly.entity_id
_entity_poly.type
_entity_poly.pdbx_seq_one_letter_code
_entity_poly.pdbx_strand_id
1 'polypeptide(L)'
;MEREEETREILLPNWQGSGSHGITIDQTDRGVFVRRVQQNSPAARMGVVKEGDQIVSATVYFDNLQSGEVAQLLQSVGHHTLGL
;
A
#
# COMPACT_ATOMS: atom_id res chain seq x y z
N MET A 1 -8.01 -21.93 -18.30
CA MET A 1 -7.49 -20.56 -18.47
C MET A 1 -7.14 -20.08 -17.08
N GLU A 2 -5.86 -20.18 -16.71
CA GLU A 2 -5.39 -19.59 -15.45
C GLU A 2 -5.60 -18.08 -15.59
N ARG A 3 -6.35 -17.48 -14.65
CA ARG A 3 -6.43 -16.03 -14.56
C ARG A 3 -5.04 -15.58 -14.17
N GLU A 4 -4.29 -14.97 -15.09
CA GLU A 4 -3.12 -14.19 -14.71
C GLU A 4 -3.59 -13.17 -13.67
N GLU A 5 -3.10 -13.29 -12.44
CA GLU A 5 -3.37 -12.31 -11.40
C GLU A 5 -2.64 -11.03 -11.80
N GLU A 6 -3.37 -10.11 -12.42
CA GLU A 6 -2.84 -8.83 -12.84
C GLU A 6 -2.58 -7.97 -11.59
N THR A 7 -1.32 -7.94 -11.16
CA THR A 7 -0.83 -7.01 -10.14
C THR A 7 -0.96 -5.59 -10.67
N ARG A 8 -1.65 -4.75 -9.90
CA ARG A 8 -1.91 -3.35 -10.24
C ARG A 8 -1.16 -2.47 -9.26
N GLU A 9 -0.48 -1.45 -9.80
CA GLU A 9 0.22 -0.46 -9.00
C GLU A 9 -0.62 0.81 -8.85
N ILE A 10 -0.59 1.39 -7.65
CA ILE A 10 -1.25 2.65 -7.34
C ILE A 10 -0.28 3.56 -6.59
N LEU A 11 -0.10 4.78 -7.09
CA LEU A 11 0.71 5.79 -6.42
C LEU A 11 -0.19 6.66 -5.54
N LEU A 12 0.08 6.66 -4.23
CA LEU A 12 -0.69 7.40 -3.23
C LEU A 12 0.21 8.50 -2.61
N PRO A 13 0.23 9.71 -3.18
CA PRO A 13 1.11 10.78 -2.72
C PRO A 13 0.71 11.27 -1.32
N ASN A 14 1.68 11.58 -0.47
CA ASN A 14 1.44 12.04 0.91
C ASN A 14 0.62 11.04 1.75
N TRP A 15 0.86 9.74 1.54
CA TRP A 15 0.28 8.69 2.37
C TRP A 15 0.66 8.88 3.85
N GLN A 16 -0.35 8.91 4.71
CA GLN A 16 -0.22 9.10 6.18
C GLN A 16 -0.89 7.94 6.93
N GLY A 17 -1.00 6.78 6.28
CA GLY A 17 -1.74 5.62 6.77
C GLY A 17 -3.01 5.35 5.94
N SER A 18 -3.63 4.19 6.20
CA SER A 18 -4.76 3.66 5.42
C SER A 18 -5.87 4.69 5.20
N GLY A 19 -6.27 5.38 6.27
CA GLY A 19 -7.33 6.38 6.22
C GLY A 19 -7.05 7.60 5.31
N SER A 20 -5.80 7.94 5.00
CA SER A 20 -5.47 9.22 4.35
C SER A 20 -5.95 9.32 2.90
N HIS A 21 -6.10 8.18 2.22
CA HIS A 21 -6.62 8.10 0.84
C HIS A 21 -7.98 7.40 0.76
N GLY A 22 -8.66 7.23 1.90
CA GLY A 22 -9.94 6.55 1.99
C GLY A 22 -9.84 5.05 1.69
N ILE A 23 -8.72 4.41 2.04
CA ILE A 23 -8.56 2.97 1.99
C ILE A 23 -8.60 2.44 3.42
N THR A 24 -9.21 1.31 3.68
CA THR A 24 -9.01 0.58 4.94
C THR A 24 -8.38 -0.74 4.60
N ILE A 25 -7.34 -1.11 5.35
CA ILE A 25 -6.65 -2.38 5.19
C ILE A 25 -7.06 -3.32 6.34
N ASP A 26 -7.15 -4.60 6.03
CA ASP A 26 -7.31 -5.69 7.00
C ASP A 26 -6.10 -6.61 6.93
N GLN A 27 -5.73 -7.18 8.08
CA GLN A 27 -4.60 -8.09 8.19
C GLN A 27 -5.11 -9.45 8.61
N THR A 28 -4.72 -10.47 7.86
CA THR A 28 -5.08 -11.87 8.12
C THR A 28 -3.84 -12.74 8.03
N ASP A 29 -3.94 -14.00 8.45
CA ASP A 29 -2.85 -14.99 8.33
C ASP A 29 -2.42 -15.22 6.87
N ARG A 30 -3.25 -14.83 5.89
CA ARG A 30 -2.96 -14.95 4.46
C ARG A 30 -2.35 -13.70 3.84
N GLY A 31 -2.21 -12.62 4.61
CA GLY A 31 -1.63 -11.36 4.14
C GLY A 31 -2.49 -10.13 4.44
N VAL A 32 -2.17 -9.04 3.74
CA VAL A 32 -2.82 -7.71 3.90
C VAL A 32 -3.77 -7.47 2.74
N PHE A 33 -5.00 -7.08 3.06
CA PHE A 33 -6.09 -6.91 2.08
C PHE A 33 -6.75 -5.56 2.20
N VAL A 34 -7.27 -5.04 1.09
CA VAL A 34 -8.13 -3.86 1.08
C VAL A 34 -9.51 -4.25 1.60
N ARG A 35 -9.85 -3.76 2.78
CA ARG A 35 -11.16 -3.99 3.41
C ARG A 35 -12.25 -3.12 2.79
N ARG A 36 -11.92 -1.84 2.57
CA ARG A 36 -12.89 -0.84 2.10
C ARG A 36 -12.21 0.24 1.29
N VAL A 37 -12.89 0.71 0.25
CA VAL A 37 -12.54 1.94 -0.46
C VAL A 37 -13.68 2.93 -0.27
N GLN A 38 -13.42 4.04 0.41
CA GLN A 38 -14.41 5.07 0.69
C GLN A 38 -14.86 5.74 -0.61
N GLN A 39 -16.17 5.86 -0.80
CA GLN A 39 -16.73 6.53 -1.98
C GLN A 39 -16.24 7.99 -2.07
N ASN A 40 -15.94 8.44 -3.29
CA ASN A 40 -15.41 9.77 -3.61
C ASN A 40 -13.99 10.07 -3.07
N SER A 41 -13.31 9.11 -2.42
CA SER A 41 -11.92 9.26 -2.01
C SER A 41 -10.96 9.32 -3.20
N PRO A 42 -9.70 9.78 -3.00
CA PRO A 42 -8.69 9.73 -4.05
C PRO A 42 -8.53 8.32 -4.64
N ALA A 43 -8.49 7.29 -3.79
CA ALA A 43 -8.36 5.91 -4.21
C ALA A 43 -9.56 5.44 -5.06
N ALA A 44 -10.79 5.81 -4.67
CA ALA A 44 -11.99 5.47 -5.44
C ALA A 44 -12.00 6.13 -6.82
N ARG A 45 -11.51 7.38 -6.92
CA ARG A 45 -11.45 8.13 -8.19
C ARG A 45 -10.44 7.53 -9.17
N MET A 46 -9.37 6.92 -8.66
CA MET A 46 -8.40 6.23 -9.50
C MET A 46 -8.98 4.94 -10.10
N GLY A 47 -9.92 4.29 -9.42
CA GLY A 47 -10.62 3.09 -9.92
C GLY A 47 -9.77 1.82 -10.03
N VAL A 48 -8.49 1.89 -9.63
CA VAL A 48 -7.51 0.80 -9.72
C VAL A 48 -7.66 -0.20 -8.56
N VAL A 49 -7.93 0.31 -7.36
CA VAL A 49 -8.02 -0.47 -6.11
C VAL A 49 -9.48 -0.74 -5.72
N LYS A 50 -9.75 -1.96 -5.27
CA LYS A 50 -11.09 -2.44 -4.91
C LYS A 50 -11.06 -3.22 -3.60
N GLU A 51 -12.23 -3.37 -2.97
CA GLU A 51 -12.39 -4.22 -1.80
C GLU A 51 -12.02 -5.67 -2.16
N GLY A 52 -11.24 -6.32 -1.30
CA GLY A 52 -10.71 -7.67 -1.50
C GLY A 52 -9.35 -7.74 -2.21
N ASP A 53 -8.83 -6.64 -2.77
CA ASP A 53 -7.50 -6.63 -3.39
C ASP A 53 -6.42 -6.93 -2.32
N GLN A 54 -5.48 -7.83 -2.64
CA GLN A 54 -4.33 -8.13 -1.78
C GLN A 54 -3.21 -7.13 -2.04
N ILE A 55 -2.61 -6.63 -0.97
CA ILE A 55 -1.40 -5.80 -1.05
C ILE A 55 -0.20 -6.75 -0.98
N VAL A 56 0.46 -6.93 -2.12
CA VAL A 56 1.60 -7.84 -2.27
C VAL A 56 2.95 -7.14 -2.18
N SER A 57 3.00 -5.85 -2.51
CA SER A 57 4.20 -5.02 -2.47
C SER A 57 3.84 -3.56 -2.20
N ALA A 58 4.82 -2.78 -1.73
CA ALA A 58 4.70 -1.35 -1.58
C ALA A 58 6.06 -0.69 -1.87
N THR A 59 6.05 0.35 -2.70
CA THR A 59 7.22 1.21 -2.92
C THR A 59 7.07 2.44 -2.06
N VAL A 60 8.05 2.71 -1.20
CA VAL A 60 8.06 3.89 -0.32
C VAL A 60 9.10 4.87 -0.82
N TYR A 61 8.65 6.09 -1.15
CA TYR A 61 9.51 7.20 -1.53
C TYR A 61 9.85 8.03 -0.30
N PHE A 62 11.13 8.41 -0.14
CA PHE A 62 11.64 9.09 1.06
C PHE A 62 11.65 10.62 0.94
N ASP A 63 11.17 11.19 -0.17
CA ASP A 63 11.23 12.64 -0.44
C ASP A 63 10.61 13.52 0.65
N ASN A 64 9.59 13.01 1.35
CA ASN A 64 8.84 13.72 2.38
C ASN A 64 9.06 13.17 3.82
N LEU A 65 9.96 12.21 3.99
CA LEU A 65 10.26 11.62 5.32
C LEU A 65 11.49 12.29 5.95
N GLN A 66 11.44 12.51 7.26
CA GLN A 66 12.63 12.94 7.99
C GLN A 66 13.65 11.79 8.05
N SER A 67 14.95 12.12 8.08
CA SER A 67 16.02 11.11 8.08
C SER A 67 15.92 10.10 9.24
N GLY A 68 15.43 10.54 10.41
CA GLY A 68 15.16 9.67 11.55
C GLY A 68 14.02 8.67 11.31
N GLU A 69 12.97 9.09 10.59
CA GLU A 69 11.83 8.23 10.23
C GLU A 69 12.24 7.19 9.19
N VAL A 70 13.10 7.56 8.23
CA VAL A 70 13.66 6.62 7.25
C VAL A 70 14.49 5.54 7.94
N ALA A 71 15.35 5.92 8.89
CA ALA A 71 16.16 4.94 9.64
C ALA A 71 15.29 3.96 10.45
N GLN A 72 14.23 4.45 11.10
CA GLN A 72 13.29 3.60 11.83
C GLN A 72 12.52 2.67 10.89
N LEU A 73 12.09 3.18 9.73
CA LEU A 73 11.41 2.37 8.72
C LEU A 73 12.33 1.23 8.27
N LEU A 74 13.58 1.54 7.88
CA LEU A 74 14.58 0.56 7.46
C LEU A 74 14.95 -0.46 8.55
N GLN A 75 14.89 -0.07 9.82
CA GLN A 75 15.08 -1.00 10.95
C GLN A 75 13.86 -1.91 11.17
N SER A 76 12.66 -1.44 10.84
CA SER A 76 11.41 -2.17 11.02
C SER A 76 11.11 -3.18 9.91
N VAL A 77 11.57 -2.90 8.67
CA VAL A 77 11.54 -3.87 7.58
C VAL A 77 12.68 -4.88 7.80
N GLY A 78 12.35 -6.11 8.17
CA GLY A 78 13.31 -7.20 8.42
C GLY A 78 14.05 -7.69 7.18
N HIS A 79 14.36 -8.99 7.10
CA HIS A 79 15.03 -9.62 5.94
C HIS A 79 14.16 -9.55 4.67
N HIS A 80 14.22 -8.43 3.95
CA HIS A 80 13.59 -8.24 2.65
C HIS A 80 14.63 -7.80 1.62
N THR A 81 14.39 -8.11 0.34
CA THR A 81 15.22 -7.65 -0.75
C THR A 81 15.08 -6.14 -0.90
N LEU A 82 16.15 -5.40 -0.64
CA LEU A 82 16.25 -3.99 -0.96
C LEU A 82 16.78 -3.85 -2.40
N GLY A 83 15.98 -3.26 -3.29
CA GLY A 83 16.48 -2.76 -4.57
C GLY A 83 17.02 -1.34 -4.37
N LEU A 84 18.30 -1.12 -4.71
CA LEU A 84 18.94 0.19 -4.72
C LEU A 84 19.02 0.72 -6.16
#